data_AF-X1JXR1-F1
#
_entry.id   AF-X1JXR1-F1
#
_cell.length_a   1.000
_cell.length_b   1.000
_cell.length_c   1.000
_cell.angle_alpha   90.00
_cell.angle_beta   90.00
_cell.angle_gamma   90.00
#
_symmetry.space_group_name_H-M   'P 1'
#
loop_
_entity.id
_entity.type
_entity.pdbx_description
1 polymer ?
#
loop_
_entity_poly.entity_id
_entity_poly.type
_entity_poly.pdbx_seq_one_letter_code
_entity_poly.pdbx_strand_id
1 'polypeptide(L)'
;MSDSIFELEHHPGEEIVLRFKSPKLRAYQNIYARCGLPALLVEADSGAIGGKESHEFMVIAENGEDEVIYCHNCKYAANVDKAESTKSQIESKEPLPIEEVNTPGMTSIEQVSSFLKMPQSHTLKAVFYVADGKLVFVVIRGDLEVNEVKLKNILKCFELRLATETEVIEAGIVAGFVSPVGISGIKGCRR
;
A
#
# COMPACT_ATOMS: atom_id res chain seq x y z
N MET A 1 -23.87 -12.85 -5.42
CA MET A 1 -24.01 -13.31 -6.82
C MET A 1 -24.49 -12.15 -7.65
N SER A 2 -23.55 -11.50 -8.34
CA SER A 2 -23.67 -10.98 -9.70
C SER A 2 -22.44 -10.12 -9.91
N ASP A 3 -21.50 -10.75 -10.58
CA ASP A 3 -20.26 -10.23 -11.14
C ASP A 3 -20.37 -8.77 -11.60
N SER A 4 -19.53 -7.89 -11.04
CA SER A 4 -19.12 -6.66 -11.72
C SER A 4 -17.69 -6.84 -12.22
N ILE A 5 -17.55 -7.79 -13.15
CA ILE A 5 -16.39 -7.86 -14.03
C ILE A 5 -16.42 -6.57 -14.84
N PHE A 6 -15.34 -5.81 -14.74
CA PHE A 6 -15.10 -4.59 -15.49
C PHE A 6 -15.23 -4.86 -16.99
N GLU A 7 -16.32 -4.40 -17.61
CA GLU A 7 -16.34 -4.16 -19.05
C GLU A 7 -15.68 -2.80 -19.30
N LEU A 8 -14.37 -2.81 -19.56
CA LEU A 8 -13.70 -1.68 -20.17
C LEU A 8 -13.89 -1.79 -21.69
N GLU A 9 -14.84 -1.01 -22.20
CA GLU A 9 -14.97 -0.80 -23.64
C GLU A 9 -13.65 -0.26 -24.20
N HIS A 10 -12.96 -1.10 -24.99
CA HIS A 10 -11.84 -0.67 -25.79
C HIS A 10 -12.38 0.24 -26.90
N HIS A 11 -12.24 1.56 -26.74
CA HIS A 11 -12.42 2.49 -27.86
C HIS A 11 -11.10 2.58 -28.64
N PRO A 12 -11.03 2.01 -29.86
CA PRO A 12 -9.84 2.15 -30.69
C PRO A 12 -9.85 3.58 -31.25
N GLY A 13 -8.95 4.44 -30.76
CA GLY A 13 -8.74 5.76 -31.39
C GLY A 13 -8.49 6.95 -30.46
N GLU A 14 -8.59 6.81 -29.14
CA GLU A 14 -8.13 7.88 -28.24
C GLU A 14 -6.63 7.77 -28.01
N GLU A 15 -5.86 8.36 -28.92
CA GLU A 15 -4.42 8.53 -28.78
C GLU A 15 -4.19 9.47 -27.58
N ILE A 16 -3.86 8.91 -26.41
CA ILE A 16 -3.38 9.67 -25.26
C ILE A 16 -1.97 10.19 -25.61
N VAL A 17 -1.90 11.24 -26.43
CA VAL A 17 -0.64 11.90 -26.80
C VAL A 17 -0.21 12.79 -25.64
N LEU A 18 0.27 12.18 -24.57
CA LEU A 18 1.07 12.90 -23.58
C LEU A 18 2.40 13.27 -24.26
N ARG A 19 2.57 14.56 -24.60
CA ARG A 19 3.85 15.07 -25.09
C ARG A 19 4.83 15.18 -23.92
N PHE A 20 5.63 14.14 -23.71
CA PHE A 20 6.63 14.12 -22.64
C PHE A 20 7.76 15.13 -22.91
N LYS A 21 8.14 15.91 -21.88
CA LYS A 21 9.21 16.93 -21.99
C LYS A 21 10.61 16.33 -22.09
N SER A 22 10.82 15.10 -21.62
CA SER A 22 12.11 14.41 -21.66
C SER A 22 12.34 13.75 -23.04
N PRO A 23 13.47 14.02 -23.72
CA PRO A 23 13.82 13.32 -24.96
C PRO A 23 13.84 11.80 -24.82
N LYS A 24 14.18 11.29 -23.62
CA LYS A 24 14.20 9.85 -23.32
C LYS A 24 12.80 9.26 -23.30
N LEU A 25 11.85 9.90 -22.60
CA LEU A 25 10.46 9.45 -22.55
C LEU A 25 9.83 9.44 -23.94
N ARG A 26 10.09 10.48 -24.74
CA ARG A 26 9.63 10.54 -26.13
C ARG A 26 10.23 9.42 -26.99
N ALA A 27 11.49 9.08 -26.79
CA ALA A 27 12.11 7.97 -27.52
C ALA A 27 11.43 6.63 -27.21
N TYR A 28 11.15 6.35 -25.93
CA TYR A 28 10.45 5.14 -25.50
C TYR A 28 9.02 5.09 -26.03
N GLN A 29 8.27 6.20 -25.93
CA GLN A 29 6.93 6.30 -26.49
C GLN A 29 6.91 5.99 -28.00
N ASN A 30 7.88 6.50 -28.77
CA ASN A 30 8.01 6.19 -30.18
C ASN A 30 8.34 4.71 -30.44
N ILE A 31 9.12 4.07 -29.57
CA ILE A 31 9.43 2.63 -29.67
C ILE A 31 8.15 1.82 -29.48
N TYR A 32 7.39 2.06 -28.40
CA TYR A 32 6.13 1.35 -28.16
C TYR A 32 5.10 1.58 -29.28
N ALA A 33 4.98 2.81 -29.77
CA ALA A 33 4.10 3.13 -30.91
C ALA A 33 4.50 2.37 -32.19
N ARG A 34 5.81 2.27 -32.49
CA ARG A 34 6.31 1.47 -33.63
C ARG A 34 6.05 -0.02 -33.46
N CYS A 35 5.97 -0.51 -32.23
CA CYS A 35 5.61 -1.88 -31.90
C CYS A 35 4.09 -2.12 -31.88
N GLY A 36 3.26 -1.08 -32.05
CA GLY A 36 1.80 -1.20 -31.92
C GLY A 36 1.32 -1.49 -30.50
N LEU A 37 2.13 -1.14 -29.49
CA LEU A 37 1.83 -1.39 -28.08
C LEU A 37 1.24 -0.13 -27.42
N PRO A 38 0.03 -0.21 -26.82
CA PRO A 38 -0.59 0.92 -26.13
C PRO A 38 0.01 1.11 -24.71
N ALA A 39 1.28 1.48 -24.64
CA ALA A 39 1.99 1.66 -23.38
C ALA A 39 1.55 2.94 -22.65
N LEU A 40 1.21 2.80 -21.36
CA LEU A 40 0.93 3.87 -20.43
C LEU A 40 2.20 4.27 -19.70
N LEU A 41 2.44 5.57 -19.55
CA LEU A 41 3.46 6.04 -18.61
C LEU A 41 2.85 6.12 -17.22
N VAL A 42 3.44 5.43 -16.26
CA VAL A 42 2.98 5.38 -14.87
C VAL A 42 4.08 5.85 -13.93
N GLU A 43 3.73 6.55 -12.86
CA GLU A 43 4.65 6.84 -11.76
C GLU A 43 5.03 5.56 -11.03
N ALA A 44 6.32 5.39 -10.75
CA ALA A 44 6.85 4.20 -10.11
C ALA A 44 7.77 4.55 -8.94
N ASP A 45 8.08 3.55 -8.13
CA ASP A 45 9.12 3.68 -7.12
C ASP A 45 10.50 3.78 -7.79
N SER A 46 11.42 4.52 -7.18
CA SER A 46 12.81 4.61 -7.70
C SER A 46 13.68 3.44 -7.22
N GLY A 47 13.18 2.64 -6.28
CA GLY A 47 13.85 1.48 -5.71
C GLY A 47 15.25 1.81 -5.21
N ALA A 48 16.14 0.83 -5.37
CA ALA A 48 17.55 0.94 -4.98
C ALA A 48 18.39 1.86 -5.89
N ILE A 49 17.91 2.17 -7.10
CA ILE A 49 18.60 3.07 -8.04
C ILE A 49 18.64 4.50 -7.48
N GLY A 50 17.61 4.86 -6.71
CA GLY A 50 17.47 6.19 -6.13
C GLY A 50 17.08 7.25 -7.16
N GLY A 51 16.47 8.32 -6.66
CA GLY A 51 15.87 9.36 -7.51
C GLY A 51 14.65 9.96 -6.83
N LYS A 52 14.16 11.08 -7.37
CA LYS A 52 12.91 11.71 -6.88
C LYS A 52 11.69 11.33 -7.71
N GLU A 53 11.91 11.00 -8.99
CA GLU A 53 10.86 10.72 -9.97
C GLU A 53 11.31 9.52 -10.81
N SER A 54 10.57 8.43 -10.72
CA SER A 54 10.71 7.25 -11.58
C SER A 54 9.42 7.06 -12.36
N HIS A 55 9.56 6.63 -13.61
CA HIS A 55 8.42 6.32 -14.46
C HIS A 55 8.64 4.99 -15.17
N GLU A 56 7.58 4.20 -15.26
CA GLU A 56 7.54 2.93 -15.98
C GLU A 56 6.59 3.04 -17.17
N PHE A 57 6.89 2.32 -18.25
CA PHE A 57 5.97 2.15 -19.37
C PHE A 57 5.31 0.79 -19.25
N MET A 58 4.00 0.78 -19.00
CA MET A 58 3.22 -0.43 -18.77
C MET A 58 2.22 -0.66 -19.91
N VAL A 59 2.18 -1.89 -20.42
CA VAL A 59 1.11 -2.33 -21.33
C VAL A 59 0.09 -3.08 -20.49
N ILE A 60 -1.17 -2.64 -20.53
CA ILE A 60 -2.23 -3.28 -19.76
C ILE A 60 -2.55 -4.65 -20.34
N ALA A 61 -2.46 -5.67 -19.51
CA ALA A 61 -2.79 -7.04 -19.84
C ALA A 61 -3.42 -7.72 -18.60
N GLU A 62 -4.38 -8.62 -18.81
CA GLU A 62 -5.07 -9.34 -17.72
C GLU A 62 -4.11 -10.20 -16.87
N ASN A 63 -3.00 -10.64 -17.47
CA ASN A 63 -1.98 -11.47 -16.84
C ASN A 63 -0.67 -10.70 -16.58
N GLY A 64 -0.73 -9.37 -16.46
CA GLY A 64 0.41 -8.58 -16.01
C GLY A 64 0.80 -8.92 -14.56
N GLU A 65 2.09 -8.86 -14.25
CA GLU A 65 2.59 -9.10 -12.88
C GLU A 65 2.42 -7.86 -11.99
N ASP A 66 2.47 -6.67 -12.59
CA ASP A 66 2.33 -5.39 -11.90
C ASP A 66 0.90 -4.86 -11.92
N GLU A 67 0.48 -4.28 -10.79
CA GLU A 67 -0.79 -3.58 -10.68
C GLU A 67 -0.62 -2.07 -10.86
N VAL A 68 -1.48 -1.48 -11.69
CA VAL A 68 -1.49 -0.05 -11.98
C VAL A 68 -2.82 0.57 -11.56
N ILE A 69 -2.74 1.67 -10.82
CA ILE A 69 -3.88 2.54 -10.54
C ILE A 69 -3.96 3.60 -11.64
N TYR A 70 -5.09 3.65 -12.35
CA TYR A 70 -5.36 4.66 -13.38
C TYR A 70 -6.67 5.41 -13.13
N CYS A 71 -6.61 6.74 -13.12
CA CYS A 71 -7.78 7.60 -13.03
C CYS A 71 -8.14 8.16 -14.41
N HIS A 72 -9.25 7.70 -14.98
CA HIS A 72 -9.75 8.15 -16.29
C HIS A 72 -10.04 9.66 -16.33
N ASN A 73 -10.44 10.25 -15.20
CA ASN A 73 -10.86 11.65 -15.11
C ASN A 73 -9.68 12.64 -15.00
N CYS A 74 -8.67 12.35 -14.16
CA CYS A 74 -7.52 13.24 -13.96
C CYS A 74 -6.22 12.75 -14.59
N LYS A 75 -6.26 11.59 -15.29
CA LYS A 75 -5.10 10.95 -15.95
C LYS A 75 -3.96 10.56 -15.01
N TYR A 76 -4.20 10.52 -13.70
CA TYR A 76 -3.25 9.96 -12.74
C TYR A 76 -3.02 8.48 -13.06
N ALA A 77 -1.75 8.07 -13.11
CA ALA A 77 -1.35 6.70 -13.40
C ALA A 77 -0.11 6.37 -12.56
N ALA A 78 -0.19 5.34 -11.73
CA ALA A 78 0.94 4.92 -10.89
C ALA A 78 0.90 3.41 -10.64
N ASN A 79 2.08 2.80 -10.52
CA ASN A 79 2.20 1.47 -9.93
C ASN A 79 1.64 1.51 -8.48
N VAL A 80 0.94 0.47 -8.03
CA VAL A 80 0.36 0.39 -6.67
C VAL A 80 1.37 0.72 -5.56
N ASP A 81 2.63 0.33 -5.74
CA ASP A 81 3.72 0.60 -4.81
C ASP A 81 4.10 2.07 -4.70
N LYS A 82 3.83 2.86 -5.75
CA LYS A 82 4.00 4.30 -5.75
C LYS A 82 2.70 5.05 -5.44
N ALA A 83 1.56 4.47 -5.81
CA ALA A 83 0.27 5.15 -5.84
C ALA A 83 -0.08 5.87 -4.53
N GLU A 84 -0.49 7.13 -4.63
CA GLU A 84 -0.95 7.89 -3.48
C GLU A 84 -2.47 7.83 -3.36
N SER A 85 -2.95 7.70 -2.13
CA SER A 85 -4.38 7.61 -1.83
C SER A 85 -4.76 8.59 -0.74
N THR A 86 -5.87 9.30 -0.93
CA THR A 86 -6.51 10.05 0.15
C THR A 86 -7.23 9.07 1.07
N LYS A 87 -6.95 9.15 2.39
CA LYS A 87 -7.67 8.34 3.37
C LYS A 87 -9.10 8.89 3.49
N SER A 88 -10.09 7.99 3.45
CA SER A 88 -11.46 8.36 3.78
C SER A 88 -11.51 8.92 5.21
N GLN A 89 -12.20 10.05 5.37
CA GLN A 89 -12.52 10.53 6.70
C GLN A 89 -13.47 9.53 7.36
N ILE A 90 -13.08 9.09 8.55
CA ILE A 90 -13.96 8.33 9.42
C ILE A 90 -14.69 9.35 10.28
N GLU A 91 -16.00 9.17 10.44
CA GLU A 91 -16.77 9.99 11.37
C GLU A 91 -16.13 9.94 12.76
N SER A 92 -15.60 11.07 13.20
CA SER A 92 -15.02 11.18 14.53
C SER A 92 -16.17 11.20 15.54
N LYS A 93 -16.25 10.16 16.37
CA LYS A 93 -17.06 10.20 17.59
C LYS A 93 -16.25 10.84 18.71
N GLU A 94 -16.94 11.33 19.73
CA GLU A 94 -16.29 11.75 20.97
C GLU A 94 -15.46 10.58 21.54
N PRO A 95 -14.18 10.81 21.91
CA PRO A 95 -13.35 9.77 22.50
C PRO A 95 -14.00 9.22 23.77
N LEU A 96 -14.20 7.90 23.81
CA LEU A 96 -14.64 7.20 25.01
C LEU A 96 -13.44 6.94 25.93
N PRO A 97 -13.66 6.76 27.24
CA PRO A 97 -12.64 6.24 28.14
C PRO A 97 -12.08 4.90 27.64
N ILE A 98 -10.78 4.66 27.85
CA ILE A 98 -10.15 3.38 27.52
C ILE A 98 -10.70 2.30 28.45
N GLU A 99 -11.13 1.19 27.87
CA GLU A 99 -11.60 -0.01 28.56
C GLU A 99 -10.90 -1.24 27.98
N GLU A 100 -10.44 -2.14 28.85
CA GLU A 100 -9.92 -3.44 28.43
C GLU A 100 -11.07 -4.43 28.24
N VAL A 101 -11.12 -5.07 27.07
CA VAL A 101 -12.13 -6.07 26.73
C VAL A 101 -11.44 -7.41 26.51
N ASN A 102 -11.93 -8.45 27.18
CA ASN A 102 -11.39 -9.80 27.03
C ASN A 102 -11.83 -10.40 25.68
N THR A 103 -10.86 -10.77 24.84
CA THR A 103 -11.05 -11.28 23.47
C THR A 103 -10.42 -12.67 23.28
N PRO A 104 -10.86 -13.69 24.05
CA PRO A 104 -10.18 -14.98 24.08
C PRO A 104 -10.28 -15.71 22.73
N GLY A 105 -9.13 -16.14 22.21
CA GLY A 105 -9.05 -16.89 20.95
C GLY A 105 -9.26 -16.07 19.67
N MET A 106 -9.33 -14.74 19.77
CA MET A 106 -9.46 -13.84 18.62
C MET A 106 -8.09 -13.26 18.29
N THR A 107 -7.51 -13.70 17.17
CA THR A 107 -6.14 -13.32 16.76
C THR A 107 -6.11 -12.47 15.49
N SER A 108 -7.25 -12.31 14.81
CA SER A 108 -7.40 -11.54 13.57
C SER A 108 -8.31 -10.33 13.74
N ILE A 109 -8.13 -9.35 12.86
CA ILE A 109 -8.98 -8.15 12.82
C ILE A 109 -10.43 -8.51 12.53
N GLU A 110 -10.65 -9.48 11.64
CA GLU A 110 -11.97 -10.00 11.28
C GLU A 110 -12.72 -10.51 12.51
N GLN A 111 -12.04 -11.30 13.35
CA GLN A 111 -12.61 -11.87 14.56
C GLN A 111 -12.95 -10.79 15.60
N VAL A 112 -12.02 -9.86 15.87
CA VAL A 112 -12.21 -8.79 16.85
C VAL A 112 -13.30 -7.81 16.39
N SER A 113 -13.29 -7.41 15.12
CA SER A 113 -14.30 -6.54 14.51
C SER A 113 -15.70 -7.15 14.62
N SER A 114 -15.83 -8.45 14.33
CA SER A 114 -17.11 -9.17 14.43
C SER A 114 -17.59 -9.28 15.88
N PHE A 115 -16.69 -9.60 16.80
CA PHE A 115 -17.01 -9.73 18.22
C PHE A 115 -17.47 -8.42 18.86
N LEU A 116 -16.74 -7.33 18.60
CA LEU A 116 -17.06 -6.00 19.11
C LEU A 116 -18.13 -5.28 18.29
N LYS A 117 -18.64 -5.90 17.22
CA LYS A 117 -19.68 -5.36 16.33
C LYS A 117 -19.33 -3.97 15.78
N MET A 118 -18.10 -3.82 15.31
CA MET A 118 -17.59 -2.57 14.75
C MET A 118 -16.95 -2.81 13.38
N PRO A 119 -16.89 -1.79 12.49
CA PRO A 119 -16.19 -1.94 11.22
C PRO A 119 -14.69 -2.13 11.44
N GLN A 120 -14.02 -2.86 10.55
CA GLN A 120 -12.55 -3.00 10.58
C GLN A 120 -11.82 -1.64 10.45
N SER A 121 -12.46 -0.63 9.84
CA SER A 121 -11.93 0.73 9.79
C SER A 121 -11.82 1.40 11.17
N HIS A 122 -12.48 0.87 12.20
CA HIS A 122 -12.41 1.34 13.59
C HIS A 122 -11.45 0.52 14.44
N THR A 123 -10.72 -0.44 13.86
CA THR A 123 -9.70 -1.23 14.54
C THR A 123 -8.31 -0.84 14.05
N LEU A 124 -7.28 -1.21 14.83
CA LEU A 124 -5.88 -1.06 14.46
C LEU A 124 -5.23 -2.45 14.43
N LYS A 125 -4.44 -2.70 13.38
CA LYS A 125 -3.59 -3.87 13.22
C LYS A 125 -2.16 -3.52 13.61
N ALA A 126 -1.56 -4.41 14.39
CA ALA A 126 -0.14 -4.44 14.71
C ALA A 126 0.57 -5.40 13.75
N VAL A 127 1.59 -4.94 13.04
CA VAL A 127 2.43 -5.75 12.15
C VAL A 127 3.89 -5.58 12.53
N PHE A 128 4.63 -6.68 12.57
CA PHE A 128 6.04 -6.68 12.91
C PHE A 128 6.89 -6.95 11.68
N TYR A 129 7.86 -6.09 11.46
CA TYR A 129 8.84 -6.21 10.39
C TYR A 129 10.24 -6.29 10.99
N VAL A 130 11.18 -6.86 10.24
CA VAL A 130 12.61 -6.72 10.49
C VAL A 130 13.19 -5.88 9.37
N ALA A 131 13.72 -4.71 9.73
CA ALA A 131 14.39 -3.77 8.83
C ALA A 131 15.87 -3.70 9.17
N ASP A 132 16.75 -4.10 8.24
CA ASP A 132 18.20 -4.17 8.43
C ASP A 132 18.60 -4.83 9.78
N GLY A 133 17.97 -5.96 10.10
CA GLY A 133 18.20 -6.73 11.34
C GLY A 133 17.57 -6.16 12.60
N LYS A 134 16.77 -5.09 12.52
CA LYS A 134 16.07 -4.48 13.67
C LYS A 134 14.57 -4.71 13.58
N LEU A 135 13.97 -5.12 14.70
CA LEU A 135 12.52 -5.26 14.80
C LEU A 135 11.84 -3.88 14.72
N VAL A 136 10.80 -3.79 13.89
CA VAL A 136 9.99 -2.60 13.64
C VAL A 136 8.53 -2.94 13.91
N PHE A 137 7.91 -2.15 14.79
CA PHE A 137 6.49 -2.23 15.09
C PHE A 137 5.71 -1.24 14.24
N VAL A 138 4.80 -1.74 13.41
CA VAL A 138 3.97 -0.95 12.50
C VAL A 138 2.52 -1.05 12.94
N VAL A 139 1.87 0.11 13.05
CA VAL A 139 0.43 0.19 13.35
C VAL A 139 -0.29 0.76 12.14
N ILE A 140 -1.33 0.06 11.69
CA ILE A 140 -2.16 0.45 10.56
C ILE A 140 -3.65 0.22 10.87
N ARG A 141 -4.55 0.88 10.13
CA ARG A 141 -5.99 0.65 10.26
C ARG A 141 -6.32 -0.80 9.87
N GLY A 142 -7.28 -1.42 10.55
CA GLY A 142 -7.55 -2.85 10.42
C GLY A 142 -8.01 -3.31 9.05
N ASP A 143 -8.66 -2.43 8.28
CA ASP A 143 -9.11 -2.63 6.90
C ASP A 143 -8.03 -2.29 5.85
N LEU A 144 -6.79 -2.02 6.26
CA LEU A 144 -5.70 -1.64 5.39
C LEU A 144 -4.50 -2.58 5.53
N GLU A 145 -3.78 -2.71 4.42
CA GLU A 145 -2.52 -3.45 4.35
C GLU A 145 -1.31 -2.52 4.31
N VAL A 146 -0.20 -2.99 4.88
CA VAL A 146 1.06 -2.27 4.86
C VAL A 146 1.66 -2.41 3.47
N ASN A 147 1.87 -1.29 2.78
CA ASN A 147 2.66 -1.30 1.56
C ASN A 147 4.15 -1.31 1.94
N GLU A 148 4.82 -2.42 1.67
CA GLU A 148 6.20 -2.66 2.09
C GLU A 148 7.20 -1.75 1.37
N VAL A 149 6.95 -1.39 0.11
CA VAL A 149 7.79 -0.44 -0.64
C VAL A 149 7.77 0.94 0.02
N LYS A 150 6.58 1.45 0.35
CA LYS A 150 6.41 2.72 1.08
C LYS A 150 7.04 2.65 2.46
N LEU A 151 6.88 1.54 3.18
CA LEU A 151 7.50 1.34 4.49
C LEU A 151 9.03 1.36 4.40
N LYS A 152 9.61 0.61 3.45
CA LYS A 152 11.04 0.56 3.18
C LYS A 152 11.62 1.95 2.87
N ASN A 153 10.94 2.70 2.00
CA ASN A 153 11.34 4.07 1.64
C ASN A 153 11.33 5.03 2.84
N ILE A 154 10.34 4.91 3.71
CA ILE A 154 10.21 5.70 4.94
C ILE A 154 11.33 5.34 5.93
N LEU A 155 11.57 4.05 6.15
CA LEU A 155 12.60 3.55 7.06
C LEU A 155 14.01 3.75 6.52
N LYS A 156 14.15 3.96 5.20
CA LYS A 156 15.42 4.04 4.47
C LYS A 156 16.29 2.81 4.71
N CYS A 157 15.66 1.63 4.75
CA CYS A 157 16.34 0.37 4.95
C CYS A 157 16.62 -0.34 3.62
N PHE A 158 17.64 -1.21 3.61
CA PHE A 158 18.00 -2.01 2.45
C PHE A 158 17.21 -3.31 2.40
N GLU A 159 17.02 -3.93 3.56
CA GLU A 159 16.23 -5.14 3.72
C GLU A 159 15.01 -4.86 4.59
N LEU A 160 13.86 -5.39 4.16
CA LEU A 160 12.62 -5.36 4.91
C LEU A 160 11.93 -6.71 4.69
N ARG A 161 11.54 -7.35 5.79
CA ARG A 161 10.74 -8.58 5.77
C ARG A 161 9.80 -8.61 6.95
N LEU A 162 8.74 -9.41 6.87
CA LEU A 162 7.95 -9.73 8.05
C LEU A 162 8.84 -10.38 9.14
N ALA A 163 8.59 -10.01 10.38
CA ALA A 163 9.19 -10.67 11.52
C ALA A 163 8.59 -12.07 11.67
N THR A 164 9.43 -13.03 12.03
CA THR A 164 8.98 -14.37 12.39
C THR A 164 8.34 -14.35 13.77
N GLU A 165 7.48 -15.32 14.06
CA GLU A 165 6.84 -15.45 15.37
C GLU A 165 7.88 -15.55 16.51
N THR A 166 8.97 -16.29 16.29
CA THR A 166 10.08 -16.43 17.25
C THR A 166 10.71 -15.09 17.60
N GLU A 167 11.02 -14.25 16.61
CA GLU A 167 11.62 -12.92 16.83
C GLU A 167 10.70 -11.98 17.63
N VAL A 168 9.38 -12.10 17.41
CA VAL A 168 8.37 -11.33 18.14
C VAL A 168 8.28 -11.81 19.59
N ILE A 169 8.28 -13.13 19.81
CA ILE A 169 8.27 -13.72 21.16
C ILE A 169 9.54 -13.36 21.93
N GLU A 170 10.71 -13.42 21.30
CA GLU A 170 12.00 -13.05 21.90
C GLU A 170 12.04 -11.57 22.31
N ALA A 171 11.32 -10.70 21.59
CA ALA A 171 11.12 -9.31 21.97
C ALA A 171 10.12 -9.11 23.13
N GLY A 172 9.56 -10.19 23.68
CA GLY A 172 8.57 -10.16 24.77
C GLY A 172 7.15 -9.82 24.30
N ILE A 173 6.87 -10.01 23.02
CA ILE A 173 5.61 -9.61 22.38
C ILE A 173 4.81 -10.85 22.01
N VAL A 174 3.51 -10.87 22.34
CA VAL A 174 2.59 -11.95 21.95
C VAL A 174 1.77 -11.49 20.75
N ALA A 175 2.01 -12.09 19.59
CA ALA A 175 1.25 -11.78 18.37
C ALA A 175 -0.27 -11.98 18.58
N GLY A 176 -1.08 -11.10 17.98
CA GLY A 176 -2.54 -11.13 18.10
C GLY A 176 -3.14 -10.30 19.25
N PHE A 177 -2.35 -9.94 20.27
CA PHE A 177 -2.81 -9.14 21.42
C PHE A 177 -2.01 -7.85 21.64
N VAL A 178 -1.35 -7.34 20.60
CA VAL A 178 -0.45 -6.19 20.72
C VAL A 178 -1.15 -4.88 20.37
N SER A 179 -0.93 -3.87 21.20
CA SER A 179 -1.47 -2.53 21.05
C SER A 179 -0.36 -1.48 21.20
N PRO A 180 -0.46 -0.33 20.49
CA PRO A 180 0.40 0.82 20.77
C PRO A 180 0.12 1.47 22.12
N VAL A 181 -1.01 1.17 22.77
CA VAL A 181 -1.37 1.71 24.08
C VAL A 181 -0.35 1.25 25.13
N GLY A 182 0.19 2.19 25.89
CA GLY A 182 1.19 1.91 26.94
C GLY A 182 2.64 1.78 26.45
N ILE A 183 2.89 1.82 25.13
CA ILE A 183 4.26 1.86 24.61
C ILE A 183 4.82 3.29 24.71
N SER A 184 5.94 3.44 25.42
CA SER A 184 6.68 4.71 25.52
C SER A 184 7.94 4.69 24.66
N GLY A 185 8.32 5.84 24.08
CA GLY A 185 9.56 5.99 23.32
C GLY A 185 9.50 5.67 21.82
N ILE A 186 8.32 5.52 21.21
CA ILE A 186 8.19 5.25 19.77
C ILE A 186 8.53 6.51 18.95
N LYS A 187 9.49 6.38 18.03
CA LYS A 187 9.65 7.32 16.91
C LYS A 187 8.56 7.03 15.87
N GLY A 188 7.41 7.71 15.99
CA GLY A 188 6.35 7.60 14.99
C GLY A 188 6.80 8.23 13.67
N CYS A 189 6.67 7.52 12.56
CA CYS A 189 6.82 8.12 11.25
C CYS A 189 5.46 8.65 10.79
N ARG A 190 5.28 9.97 10.87
CA ARG A 190 4.13 10.64 10.25
C ARG A 190 4.48 10.86 8.79
N ARG A 191 3.54 10.54 7.89
CA ARG A 191 3.61 11.02 6.50
C ARG A 191 3.65 12.54 6.49
#